data_AF-A0A095SRE9-F1
#
_entry.id   AF-A0A095SRE9-F1
#
_cell.length_a   1.000
_cell.length_b   1.000
_cell.length_c   1.000
_cell.angle_alpha   90.00
_cell.angle_beta   90.00
_cell.angle_gamma   90.00
#
_symmetry.space_group_name_H-M   'P 1'
#
loop_
_entity.id
_entity.type
_entity.pdbx_description
1 polymer ?
#
loop_
_entity_poly.entity_id
_entity_poly.type
_entity_poly.pdbx_seq_one_letter_code
_entity_poly.pdbx_strand_id
1 'polypeptide(L)'
;MANITKAEIEKFLAQAPFDLKPGQGAISFPIIERIHRRLQLGKRFSSIKVHEGIITDGHHRYICMSILGLEIETSKGGKNPSAEGFDWKKLDVEANDYDTDADIQRYEELYG
;
A
#
# COMPACT_ATOMS: atom_id res chain seq x y z
N MET A 1 17.85 5.93 -6.66
CA MET A 1 16.57 5.48 -6.09
C MET A 1 16.77 4.06 -5.59
N ALA A 2 16.24 3.72 -4.42
CA ALA A 2 16.40 2.38 -3.86
C ALA A 2 15.14 1.58 -4.13
N ASN A 3 15.29 0.46 -4.84
CA ASN A 3 14.20 -0.48 -5.06
C ASN A 3 13.93 -1.21 -3.75
N ILE A 4 12.66 -1.26 -3.35
CA ILE A 4 12.25 -1.99 -2.17
C ILE A 4 12.00 -3.45 -2.53
N THR A 5 12.53 -4.36 -1.73
CA THR A 5 12.35 -5.80 -1.92
C THR A 5 11.13 -6.31 -1.17
N LYS A 6 10.59 -7.44 -1.63
CA LYS A 6 9.50 -8.13 -0.93
C LYS A 6 9.87 -8.45 0.53
N ALA A 7 11.10 -8.91 0.78
CA ALA A 7 11.57 -9.23 2.12
C ALA A 7 11.62 -8.01 3.05
N GLU A 8 11.97 -6.82 2.54
CA GLU A 8 11.93 -5.58 3.31
C GLU A 8 10.50 -5.17 3.67
N ILE A 9 9.54 -5.37 2.76
CA ILE A 9 8.12 -5.12 3.02
C ILE A 9 7.61 -6.08 4.09
N GLU A 10 7.85 -7.38 3.95
CA GLU A 10 7.44 -8.38 4.93
C GLU A 10 8.03 -8.09 6.33
N LYS A 11 9.31 -7.73 6.39
CA LYS A 11 9.97 -7.31 7.63
C LYS A 11 9.33 -6.06 8.21
N PHE A 12 9.02 -5.06 7.38
CA PHE A 12 8.36 -3.84 7.81
C PHE A 12 6.97 -4.12 8.37
N LEU A 13 6.16 -4.91 7.66
CA LEU A 13 4.80 -5.29 8.09
C LEU A 13 4.80 -6.02 9.43
N ALA A 14 5.83 -6.83 9.70
CA ALA A 14 5.97 -7.56 10.96
C ALA A 14 6.30 -6.66 12.17
N GLN A 15 6.91 -5.49 11.94
CA GLN A 15 7.55 -4.66 12.97
C GLN A 15 6.89 -3.30 13.17
N ALA A 16 6.31 -2.72 12.12
CA ALA A 16 5.81 -1.36 12.16
C ALA A 16 4.57 -1.21 13.06
N PRO A 17 4.51 -0.16 13.89
CA PRO A 17 3.31 0.17 14.64
C PRO A 17 2.33 0.89 13.70
N PHE A 18 1.37 0.15 13.15
CA PHE A 18 0.33 0.74 12.30
C PHE A 18 -0.86 1.20 13.14
N ASP A 19 -1.29 2.44 12.93
CA ASP A 19 -2.47 3.02 13.58
C ASP A 19 -3.80 2.49 12.99
N LEU A 20 -3.77 2.13 11.71
CA LEU A 20 -4.93 1.62 10.97
C LEU A 20 -4.79 0.13 10.68
N LYS A 21 -5.91 -0.59 10.69
CA LYS A 21 -5.95 -2.00 10.27
C LYS A 21 -6.18 -2.14 8.76
N PRO A 22 -5.61 -3.17 8.12
CA PRO A 22 -5.92 -3.49 6.74
C PRO A 22 -7.32 -4.10 6.62
N GLY A 23 -8.10 -3.62 5.66
CA GLY A 23 -9.38 -4.22 5.29
C GLY A 23 -9.33 -5.48 4.41
N GLN A 24 -8.13 -5.92 4.01
CA GLN A 24 -7.93 -7.07 3.12
C GLN A 24 -6.77 -7.93 3.62
N GLY A 25 -6.76 -9.23 3.27
CA GLY A 25 -5.78 -10.21 3.73
C GLY A 25 -4.50 -10.32 2.87
N ALA A 26 -4.48 -9.72 1.69
CA ALA A 26 -3.35 -9.81 0.77
C ALA A 26 -3.05 -8.47 0.08
N ILE A 27 -1.81 -8.30 -0.39
CA ILE A 27 -1.34 -7.14 -1.14
C ILE A 27 -0.38 -7.55 -2.25
N SER A 28 -0.51 -6.91 -3.41
CA SER A 28 0.44 -7.03 -4.52
C SER A 28 1.78 -6.34 -4.25
N PHE A 29 2.88 -7.09 -4.33
CA PHE A 29 4.25 -6.55 -4.28
C PHE A 29 4.58 -5.63 -5.47
N PRO A 30 4.30 -5.99 -6.74
CA PRO A 30 4.54 -5.09 -7.88
C PRO A 30 3.95 -3.69 -7.71
N ILE A 31 2.72 -3.59 -7.18
CA ILE A 31 2.07 -2.30 -6.95
C ILE A 31 2.81 -1.48 -5.87
N ILE A 32 3.29 -2.12 -4.80
CA ILE A 32 4.07 -1.45 -3.75
C ILE A 32 5.36 -0.88 -4.35
N GLU A 33 6.07 -1.67 -5.15
CA GLU A 33 7.31 -1.22 -5.79
C GLU A 33 7.09 0.02 -6.65
N ARG A 34 6.04 0.02 -7.49
CA ARG A 34 5.68 1.16 -8.33
C ARG A 34 5.29 2.41 -7.53
N ILE A 35 4.47 2.24 -6.50
CA ILE A 35 4.03 3.36 -5.65
C ILE A 35 5.23 3.93 -4.87
N HIS A 36 6.07 3.06 -4.31
CA HIS A 36 7.27 3.45 -3.58
C HIS A 36 8.22 4.27 -4.47
N ARG A 37 8.50 3.82 -5.70
CA ARG A 37 9.31 4.58 -6.67
C ARG A 37 8.69 5.96 -6.96
N ARG A 38 7.38 6.00 -7.20
CA ARG A 38 6.67 7.27 -7.49
C ARG A 38 6.72 8.25 -6.30
N LEU A 39 6.58 7.76 -5.07
CA LEU A 39 6.71 8.58 -3.87
C LEU A 39 8.14 9.12 -3.68
N GLN A 40 9.17 8.30 -3.94
CA GLN A 40 10.57 8.76 -3.93
C GLN A 40 10.84 9.86 -4.97
N LEU A 41 10.08 9.89 -6.07
CA LEU A 41 10.11 10.95 -7.08
C LEU A 41 9.24 12.17 -6.71
N GLY A 42 8.70 12.24 -5.49
CA GLY A 42 7.88 13.35 -5.00
C GLY A 42 6.47 13.39 -5.57
N LYS A 43 5.96 12.30 -6.17
CA LYS A 43 4.56 12.24 -6.61
C LYS A 43 3.63 12.16 -5.41
N ARG A 44 2.51 12.88 -5.47
CA ARG A 44 1.44 12.81 -4.46
C ARG A 44 0.38 11.82 -4.89
N PHE A 45 -0.25 11.19 -3.90
CA PHE A 45 -1.40 10.32 -4.09
C PHE A 45 -2.59 10.85 -3.29
N SER A 46 -3.78 10.34 -3.59
CA SER A 46 -4.98 10.62 -2.81
C SER A 46 -4.87 10.09 -1.38
N SER A 47 -5.65 10.70 -0.48
CA SER A 47 -5.82 10.26 0.90
C SER A 47 -6.18 8.77 1.02
N ILE A 48 -5.82 8.16 2.13
CA ILE A 48 -6.23 6.79 2.50
C ILE A 48 -7.68 6.80 2.96
N LYS A 49 -8.54 5.96 2.37
CA LYS A 49 -9.94 5.88 2.79
C LYS A 49 -10.08 4.91 3.96
N VAL A 50 -10.69 5.37 5.04
CA VAL A 50 -10.79 4.66 6.31
C VAL A 50 -12.24 4.63 6.79
N HIS A 51 -12.65 3.49 7.32
CA HIS A 51 -13.93 3.31 8.01
C HIS A 51 -13.67 2.60 9.34
N GLU A 52 -14.02 3.26 10.46
CA GLU A 52 -13.88 2.67 11.82
C GLU A 52 -12.47 2.11 12.12
N GLY A 53 -11.42 2.84 11.70
CA GLY A 53 -10.02 2.43 11.91
C GLY A 53 -9.51 1.36 10.92
N ILE A 54 -10.33 0.96 9.95
CA ILE A 54 -9.99 -0.03 8.92
C ILE A 54 -9.82 0.66 7.57
N ILE A 55 -8.72 0.38 6.89
CA ILE A 55 -8.46 0.87 5.53
C ILE A 55 -9.40 0.15 4.56
N THR A 56 -10.15 0.94 3.79
CA THR A 56 -11.06 0.45 2.74
C THR A 56 -10.48 0.64 1.34
N ASP A 57 -9.56 1.59 1.16
CA ASP A 57 -8.87 1.86 -0.11
C ASP A 57 -7.56 2.61 0.19
N GLY A 58 -6.47 2.12 -0.39
CA GLY A 58 -5.14 2.73 -0.27
C GLY A 58 -4.13 1.95 0.57
N HIS A 59 -4.30 0.66 0.79
CA HIS A 59 -3.37 -0.17 1.58
C HIS A 59 -1.93 -0.05 1.09
N HIS A 60 -1.68 -0.17 -0.21
CA HIS A 60 -0.33 -0.04 -0.77
C HIS A 60 0.27 1.36 -0.56
N ARG A 61 -0.55 2.40 -0.69
CA ARG A 61 -0.15 3.80 -0.42
C ARG A 61 0.23 3.97 1.05
N TYR A 62 -0.62 3.48 1.94
CA TYR A 62 -0.41 3.53 3.38
C TYR A 62 0.91 2.86 3.79
N ILE A 63 1.20 1.67 3.26
CA ILE A 63 2.48 0.98 3.49
C ILE A 63 3.65 1.83 3.00
N CYS A 64 3.63 2.30 1.75
CA CYS A 64 4.76 3.04 1.18
C CYS A 64 5.01 4.37 1.92
N MET A 65 3.95 5.09 2.27
CA MET A 65 4.06 6.34 3.01
C MET A 65 4.60 6.10 4.42
N SER A 66 4.19 5.00 5.07
CA SER A 66 4.71 4.60 6.38
C SER A 66 6.20 4.24 6.31
N ILE A 67 6.63 3.49 5.29
CA ILE A 67 8.03 3.12 5.07
C ILE A 67 8.90 4.38 4.88
N LEU A 68 8.39 5.35 4.12
CA LEU A 68 9.10 6.58 3.79
C LEU A 68 8.95 7.67 4.87
N GLY A 69 8.18 7.43 5.94
CA GLY A 69 7.92 8.43 6.98
C GLY A 69 7.18 9.67 6.48
N LEU A 70 6.33 9.52 5.47
CA LEU A 70 5.55 10.61 4.88
C LEU A 70 4.24 10.84 5.66
N GLU A 71 3.74 12.08 5.65
CA GLU A 71 2.46 12.43 6.25
C GLU A 71 1.31 11.70 5.56
N ILE A 72 0.46 11.02 6.34
CA ILE A 72 -0.66 10.23 5.84
C ILE A 72 -1.97 10.98 6.06
N GLU A 73 -2.52 11.50 4.95
CA GLU A 73 -3.87 12.07 4.94
C GLU A 73 -4.92 10.95 4.88
N THR A 74 -5.96 11.05 5.71
CA THR A 74 -7.09 10.10 5.71
C THR A 74 -8.41 10.78 5.35
N SER A 75 -9.32 10.03 4.73
CA SER A 75 -10.69 10.47 4.45
C SER A 75 -11.68 9.36 4.71
N LYS A 76 -12.97 9.72 4.82
CA LYS A 76 -14.04 8.75 5.11
C LYS A 76 -14.22 7.76 3.96
N GLY A 77 -14.04 6.48 4.26
CA GLY A 77 -14.31 5.36 3.36
C GLY A 77 -15.73 4.80 3.49
N GLY A 78 -16.09 3.94 2.53
CA GLY A 78 -17.30 3.12 2.60
C GLY A 78 -17.21 2.05 3.68
N LYS A 79 -18.33 1.39 4.00
CA LYS A 79 -18.31 0.27 4.96
C LYS A 79 -17.41 -0.85 4.45
N ASN A 80 -16.58 -1.40 5.31
CA ASN A 80 -15.78 -2.57 5.01
C ASN A 80 -16.58 -3.85 5.36
N PRO A 81 -16.66 -4.85 4.46
CA PRO A 81 -17.26 -6.16 4.79
C PRO A 81 -16.48 -6.93 5.88
N SER A 82 -15.17 -6.71 6.00
CA SER A 82 -14.36 -7.30 7.06
C SER A 82 -14.59 -6.53 8.36
N ALA A 83 -15.49 -7.05 9.19
CA ALA A 83 -15.99 -6.39 10.39
C ALA A 83 -14.89 -6.06 11.43
N GLU A 84 -13.76 -6.78 11.43
CA GLU A 84 -12.71 -6.63 12.46
C GLU A 84 -11.36 -6.16 11.92
N GLY A 85 -11.21 -6.09 10.59
CA GLY A 85 -9.94 -5.88 9.92
C GLY A 85 -8.98 -7.06 10.05
N PHE A 86 -7.96 -7.09 9.21
CA PHE A 86 -6.88 -8.07 9.23
C PHE A 86 -5.72 -7.60 10.10
N ASP A 87 -4.69 -8.42 10.24
CA ASP A 87 -3.43 -8.06 10.92
C ASP A 87 -2.34 -7.88 9.88
N TRP A 88 -1.65 -6.73 9.89
CA TRP A 88 -0.53 -6.44 8.98
C TRP A 88 0.54 -7.54 9.01
N LYS A 89 0.79 -8.12 10.19
CA LYS A 89 1.79 -9.18 10.38
C LYS A 89 1.42 -10.50 9.71
N LYS A 90 0.16 -10.66 9.31
CA LYS A 90 -0.40 -11.87 8.71
C LYS A 90 -0.85 -11.66 7.27
N LEU A 91 -0.55 -10.50 6.67
CA LEU A 91 -0.90 -10.28 5.27
C LEU A 91 -0.01 -11.08 4.33
N ASP A 92 -0.63 -11.61 3.29
CA ASP A 92 0.09 -12.23 2.18
C ASP A 92 0.64 -11.15 1.24
N VAL A 93 1.96 -11.10 1.09
CA VAL A 93 2.64 -10.24 0.10
C VAL A 93 2.80 -11.04 -1.19
N GLU A 94 1.89 -10.84 -2.13
CA GLU A 94 1.80 -11.64 -3.35
C GLU A 94 2.71 -11.10 -4.46
N ALA A 95 3.22 -12.00 -5.29
CA ALA A 95 3.92 -11.62 -6.53
C ALA A 95 2.96 -11.26 -7.68
N ASN A 96 1.67 -11.53 -7.51
CA ASN A 96 0.64 -11.22 -8.50
C ASN A 96 0.49 -9.71 -8.65
N ASP A 97 0.41 -9.25 -9.90
CA ASP A 97 0.06 -7.88 -10.20
C ASP A 97 -1.46 -7.75 -10.30
N TYR A 98 -2.02 -6.73 -9.66
CA TYR A 98 -3.46 -6.45 -9.73
C TYR A 98 -3.77 -5.32 -10.72
N ASP A 99 -2.75 -4.60 -11.18
CA ASP A 99 -2.89 -3.63 -12.26
C ASP A 99 -3.05 -4.36 -13.60
N THR A 100 -3.77 -3.74 -14.52
CA THR A 100 -3.90 -4.28 -15.88
C THR A 100 -2.62 -4.06 -16.69
N ASP A 101 -2.42 -4.81 -17.77
CA ASP A 101 -1.29 -4.59 -18.69
C ASP A 101 -1.20 -3.13 -19.17
N ALA A 102 -2.35 -2.47 -19.36
CA ALA A 102 -2.41 -1.06 -19.76
C ALA A 102 -1.92 -0.12 -18.66
N ASP A 103 -2.24 -0.40 -17.40
CA ASP A 103 -1.73 0.36 -16.25
C ASP A 103 -0.21 0.19 -16.08
N ILE A 104 0.28 -1.04 -16.26
CA ILE A 104 1.70 -1.38 -16.22
C ILE A 104 2.46 -0.67 -17.35
N GLN A 105 1.98 -0.78 -18.59
CA GLN A 105 2.59 -0.10 -19.74
C GLN A 105 2.67 1.41 -19.51
N ARG A 106 1.57 2.03 -19.05
CA ARG A 106 1.55 3.46 -18.75
C ARG A 106 2.55 3.85 -17.67
N TYR A 107 2.78 2.99 -16.68
CA TYR A 107 3.80 3.23 -15.68
C TYR A 107 5.21 3.21 -16.30
N GLU A 108 5.55 2.20 -17.10
CA GLU A 108 6.86 2.10 -17.75
C GLU A 108 7.14 3.29 -18.68
N GLU A 109 6.14 3.77 -19.42
CA GLU A 109 6.28 4.96 -20.28
C GLU A 109 6.61 6.24 -19.51
N LEU A 110 6.12 6.37 -18.27
CA LEU A 110 6.27 7.57 -17.45
C LEU A 110 7.44 7.50 -16.48
N TYR A 111 7.82 6.29 -16.06
CA TYR A 111 8.72 6.06 -14.95
C TYR A 111 9.82 5.05 -15.23
N GLY A 112 9.81 4.34 -16.37
CA GLY A 112 10.82 3.36 -16.78
C GLY A 112 12.25 3.86 -16.60
#